data_AF-A0A352MWY3-F1
#
_entry.id   AF-A0A352MWY3-F1
#
_cell.length_a   1.000
_cell.length_b   1.000
_cell.length_c   1.000
_cell.angle_alpha   90.00
_cell.angle_beta   90.00
_cell.angle_gamma   90.00
#
_symmetry.space_group_name_H-M   'P 1'
#
loop_
_entity.id
_entity.type
_entity.pdbx_description
1 polymer ?
#
loop_
_entity_poly.entity_id
_entity_poly.type
_entity_poly.pdbx_seq_one_letter_code
_entity_poly.pdbx_strand_id
1 'polypeptide(L)'
;MTSMELIGLNTKWYRYQNNLTQEQYANKTKFKMAYISVIETGNANLTCKNIDFIAKSFNIKPELLFNENTAKLAKKLPVRVDMYKKRN
;
A
#
# COMPACT_ATOMS: atom_id res chain seq x y z
N MET A 1 -3.40 13.95 7.16
CA MET A 1 -2.81 12.62 7.31
C MET A 1 -1.32 12.83 7.50
N THR A 2 -0.65 12.03 8.32
CA THR A 2 0.82 12.05 8.42
C THR A 2 1.46 11.42 7.18
N SER A 3 2.75 11.66 6.96
CA SER A 3 3.49 11.01 5.87
C SER A 3 3.41 9.48 5.93
N MET A 4 3.47 8.90 7.13
CA MET A 4 3.36 7.45 7.33
C MET A 4 1.95 6.94 6.97
N GLU A 5 0.90 7.66 7.38
CA GLU A 5 -0.47 7.35 7.00
C GLU A 5 -0.68 7.42 5.49
N LEU A 6 -0.12 8.45 4.82
CA LEU A 6 -0.22 8.61 3.37
C LEU A 6 0.43 7.43 2.66
N ILE A 7 1.69 7.11 2.96
CA ILE A 7 2.42 6.01 2.32
C ILE A 7 1.70 4.68 2.58
N GLY A 8 1.25 4.45 3.81
CA GLY A 8 0.54 3.23 4.20
C GLY A 8 -0.76 3.03 3.41
N LEU A 9 -1.61 4.05 3.38
CA LEU A 9 -2.89 4.01 2.67
C LEU A 9 -2.71 3.89 1.16
N ASN A 10 -1.75 4.61 0.57
CA ASN A 10 -1.44 4.49 -0.85
C ASN A 10 -0.88 3.11 -1.19
N THR A 11 0.00 2.55 -0.35
CA THR A 11 0.49 1.17 -0.51
C THR A 11 -0.66 0.17 -0.52
N LYS A 12 -1.60 0.31 0.42
CA LYS A 12 -2.83 -0.51 0.46
C LYS A 12 -3.64 -0.34 -0.83
N TRP A 13 -3.83 0.89 -1.31
CA TRP A 13 -4.57 1.15 -2.54
C TRP A 13 -3.96 0.42 -3.74
N TYR A 14 -2.68 0.62 -4.01
CA TYR A 14 -2.00 -0.02 -5.14
C TYR A 14 -1.98 -1.55 -5.02
N ARG A 15 -1.85 -2.08 -3.79
CA ARG A 15 -1.98 -3.53 -3.55
C ARG A 15 -3.36 -4.04 -3.98
N TYR A 16 -4.43 -3.33 -3.63
CA TYR A 16 -5.79 -3.67 -4.04
C TYR A 16 -6.00 -3.55 -5.56
N GLN A 17 -5.42 -2.55 -6.22
CA GLN A 17 -5.50 -2.42 -7.69
C GLN A 17 -4.82 -3.58 -8.43
N ASN A 18 -3.87 -4.24 -7.77
CA ASN A 18 -3.17 -5.43 -8.25
C ASN A 18 -3.79 -6.74 -7.76
N ASN A 19 -4.93 -6.72 -7.06
CA ASN A 19 -5.62 -7.89 -6.49
C ASN A 19 -4.72 -8.76 -5.60
N LEU A 20 -3.78 -8.16 -4.86
CA LEU A 20 -2.86 -8.89 -3.99
C LEU A 20 -3.36 -8.92 -2.54
N THR A 21 -3.28 -10.06 -1.87
CA THR A 21 -3.35 -10.11 -0.40
C THR A 21 -2.07 -9.52 0.22
N GLN A 22 -2.09 -9.19 1.51
CA GLN A 22 -0.89 -8.74 2.21
C GLN A 22 0.22 -9.80 2.18
N GLU A 23 -0.13 -11.08 2.26
CA GLU A 23 0.81 -12.20 2.16
C GLU A 23 1.43 -12.30 0.76
N GLN A 24 0.62 -12.22 -0.30
CA GLN A 24 1.13 -12.23 -1.67
C GLN A 24 2.06 -11.05 -1.93
N TYR A 25 1.70 -9.86 -1.42
CA TYR A 25 2.54 -8.68 -1.56
C TYR A 25 3.82 -8.77 -0.73
N ALA A 26 3.77 -9.33 0.48
CA ALA A 26 4.94 -9.65 1.29
C ALA A 26 5.90 -10.58 0.54
N ASN A 27 5.38 -11.64 -0.10
CA ASN A 27 6.18 -12.56 -0.91
C ASN A 27 6.84 -11.87 -2.12
N LYS A 28 6.12 -10.94 -2.77
CA LYS A 28 6.63 -10.12 -3.90
C LYS A 28 7.73 -9.16 -3.47
N THR A 29 7.60 -8.56 -2.29
CA THR A 29 8.52 -7.54 -1.76
C THR A 29 9.64 -8.10 -0.88
N LYS A 30 9.56 -9.38 -0.50
CA LYS A 30 10.39 -10.02 0.53
C LYS A 30 10.29 -9.36 1.91
N PHE A 31 9.30 -8.48 2.11
CA PHE A 31 8.96 -7.99 3.44
C PHE A 31 8.21 -9.06 4.22
N LYS A 32 8.28 -8.99 5.55
CA LYS A 32 7.43 -9.82 6.42
C LYS A 32 5.98 -9.34 6.28
N MET A 33 5.02 -10.25 6.23
CA MET A 33 3.59 -9.91 6.14
C MET A 33 3.15 -8.99 7.29
N ALA A 34 3.62 -9.25 8.52
CA ALA A 34 3.38 -8.37 9.66
C ALA A 34 3.87 -6.92 9.41
N TYR A 35 5.00 -6.76 8.72
CA TYR A 35 5.51 -5.43 8.36
C TYR A 35 4.62 -4.74 7.32
N ILE A 36 4.08 -5.47 6.34
CA ILE A 36 3.07 -4.94 5.40
C ILE A 36 1.85 -4.39 6.16
N SER A 37 1.36 -5.13 7.17
CA SER A 37 0.23 -4.67 7.99
C SER A 37 0.55 -3.37 8.77
N VAL A 38 1.74 -3.30 9.38
CA VAL A 38 2.20 -2.09 10.09
C VAL A 38 2.38 -0.90 9.13
N ILE A 39 2.86 -1.14 7.91
CA ILE A 39 2.94 -0.13 6.86
C ILE A 39 1.54 0.38 6.49
N GLU A 40 0.62 -0.52 6.13
CA GLU A 40 -0.71 -0.15 5.62
C GLU A 40 -1.61 0.53 6.67
N THR A 41 -1.27 0.38 7.95
CA THR A 41 -1.94 1.08 9.06
C THR A 41 -1.27 2.42 9.43
N GLY A 42 -0.19 2.81 8.74
CA GLY A 42 0.51 4.08 8.97
C GLY A 42 1.42 4.10 10.19
N ASN A 43 1.80 2.93 10.72
CA ASN A 43 2.59 2.78 11.95
C ASN A 43 4.06 2.42 11.68
N ALA A 44 4.50 2.43 10.42
CA ALA A 44 5.88 2.15 10.03
C ALA A 44 6.63 3.44 9.67
N ASN A 45 7.73 3.71 10.38
CA ASN A 45 8.69 4.72 9.96
C ASN A 45 9.56 4.16 8.82
N LEU A 46 9.14 4.41 7.58
CA LEU A 46 9.81 3.90 6.38
C LEU A 46 11.02 4.77 6.03
N THR A 47 12.14 4.12 5.73
CA THR A 47 13.28 4.79 5.09
C THR A 47 12.95 5.13 3.64
N CYS A 48 13.64 6.11 3.05
CA CYS A 48 13.48 6.42 1.63
C CYS A 48 13.71 5.20 0.72
N LYS A 49 14.66 4.32 1.06
CA LYS A 49 14.90 3.06 0.33
C LYS A 49 13.67 2.14 0.32
N ASN A 50 12.94 2.06 1.43
CA ASN A 50 11.71 1.27 1.49
C ASN A 50 10.61 1.89 0.61
N ILE A 51 10.50 3.22 0.62
CA ILE A 51 9.52 3.96 -0.20
C ILE A 51 9.81 3.74 -1.68
N ASP A 52 11.07 3.91 -2.11
CA ASP A 52 11.50 3.65 -3.48
C ASP A 52 11.21 2.21 -3.91
N PHE A 53 11.46 1.25 -3.02
CA PHE A 53 11.22 -0.16 -3.30
C PHE A 53 9.73 -0.49 -3.44
N ILE A 54 8.88 0.05 -2.56
CA ILE A 54 7.42 -0.09 -2.65
C ILE A 54 6.93 0.51 -3.97
N ALA A 55 7.34 1.73 -4.32
CA ALA A 55 6.96 2.41 -5.54
C ALA A 55 7.36 1.60 -6.79
N LYS A 56 8.61 1.11 -6.83
CA LYS A 56 9.11 0.24 -7.90
C LYS A 56 8.30 -1.07 -8.01
N SER A 57 7.89 -1.67 -6.90
CA SER A 57 7.12 -2.92 -6.91
C SER A 57 5.74 -2.81 -7.59
N PHE A 58 5.20 -1.58 -7.64
CA PHE A 58 3.96 -1.23 -8.33
C PHE A 58 4.18 -0.51 -9.67
N ASN A 59 5.44 -0.33 -10.09
CA ASN A 59 5.81 0.43 -11.29
C ASN A 59 5.28 1.87 -11.30
N ILE A 60 5.37 2.55 -10.16
CA ILE A 60 4.99 3.96 -9.98
C ILE A 60 6.18 4.77 -9.48
N LYS A 61 6.08 6.10 -9.57
CA LYS A 61 7.05 7.00 -8.95
C LYS A 61 6.74 7.21 -7.45
N PRO A 62 7.75 7.46 -6.59
CA PRO A 62 7.56 7.57 -5.13
C PRO A 62 6.55 8.63 -4.69
N GLU A 63 6.45 9.77 -5.39
CA GLU A 63 5.52 10.85 -5.05
C GLU A 63 4.05 10.41 -5.05
N LEU A 64 3.72 9.38 -5.84
CA LEU A 64 2.37 8.84 -5.89
C LEU A 64 1.97 8.09 -4.61
N LEU A 65 2.94 7.71 -3.76
CA LEU A 65 2.66 7.17 -2.43
C LEU A 65 2.24 8.25 -1.42
N PHE A 66 2.37 9.53 -1.77
CA PHE A 66 1.98 10.65 -0.92
C PHE A 66 0.67 11.31 -1.35
N ASN A 67 -0.06 10.72 -2.31
CA ASN A 67 -1.28 11.31 -2.85
C ASN A 67 -2.44 11.21 -1.83
N GLU A 68 -3.00 12.37 -1.43
CA GLU A 68 -4.11 12.40 -0.47
C GLU A 68 -5.42 11.81 -1.01
N ASN A 69 -5.72 12.04 -2.29
CA ASN A 69 -6.98 11.58 -2.89
C ASN A 69 -6.99 10.06 -2.95
N THR A 70 -5.88 9.46 -3.38
CA THR A 70 -5.68 8.01 -3.35
C THR A 70 -5.75 7.44 -1.93
N ALA A 71 -5.16 8.10 -0.94
CA ALA A 71 -5.28 7.69 0.46
C ALA A 71 -6.74 7.71 0.97
N LYS A 72 -7.53 8.71 0.57
CA LYS A 72 -8.98 8.77 0.87
C LYS A 72 -9.75 7.61 0.22
N LEU A 73 -9.37 7.19 -1.00
CA LEU A 73 -9.96 6.01 -1.64
C LEU A 73 -9.60 4.72 -0.90
N ALA A 74 -8.36 4.59 -0.42
CA ALA A 74 -7.90 3.43 0.34
C ALA A 74 -8.71 3.16 1.62
N LYS A 75 -9.18 4.22 2.29
CA LYS A 75 -10.04 4.13 3.48
C LYS A 75 -11.41 3.52 3.19
N LYS A 76 -11.89 3.61 1.94
CA LYS A 76 -13.17 3.05 1.50
C LYS A 76 -13.06 1.60 1.01
N LEU A 77 -11.85 1.04 0.97
CA LEU A 77 -11.64 -0.35 0.56
C LEU A 77 -12.24 -1.33 1.57
N PRO A 78 -12.76 -2.48 1.11
CA PRO A 78 -13.25 -3.52 2.00
C PRO A 78 -12.12 -4.10 2.86
N VAL A 79 -12.48 -4.92 3.84
CA VAL A 79 -11.51 -5.59 4.72
C VAL A 79 -10.67 -6.60 3.94
N ARG A 80 -11.29 -7.32 3.01
CA ARG A 80 -10.65 -8.38 2.22
C ARG A 80 -10.56 -8.01 0.75
N VAL A 81 -9.47 -8.42 0.09
CA VAL A 81 -9.19 -8.09 -1.32
C VAL A 81 -10.14 -8.80 -2.29
N ASP A 82 -10.63 -9.99 -1.96
CA ASP A 82 -11.61 -10.74 -2.75
C ASP A 82 -12.98 -10.06 -2.81
N MET A 83 -13.33 -9.26 -1.79
CA MET A 83 -14.53 -8.42 -1.80
C MET A 83 -14.38 -7.17 -2.70
N TYR A 84 -13.16 -6.86 -3.14
CA TYR A 84 -12.90 -5.73 -4.02
C TYR A 84 -13.25 -6.08 -5.47
N LYS A 85 -14.47 -5.72 -5.88
CA LYS A 85 -14.88 -5.77 -7.28
C LYS A 85 -14.24 -4.59 -8.01
N LYS A 86 -13.25 -4.85 -8.87
CA LYS A 86 -12.78 -3.87 -9.84
C LYS A 86 -13.96 -3.52 -10.74
N ARG A 87 -14.52 -2.31 -10.58
CA ARG A 87 -15.47 -1.78 -11.57
C ARG A 87 -14.65 -1.53 -12.82
N ASN A 88 -14.82 -2.40 -13.82
CA ASN A 88 -14.32 -2.17 -15.17
C ASN A 88 -15.01 -0.93 -15.75
#